data_AF-A0A7V7KAF3-F1
#
_entry.id   AF-A0A7V7KAF3-F1
#
_cell.length_a   1.000
_cell.length_b   1.000
_cell.length_c   1.000
_cell.angle_alpha   90.00
_cell.angle_beta   90.00
_cell.angle_gamma   90.00
#
_symmetry.space_group_name_H-M   'P 1'
#
loop_
_entity.id
_entity.type
_entity.pdbx_description
1 polymer ?
#
loop_
_entity_poly.entity_id
_entity_poly.type
_entity_poly.pdbx_seq_one_letter_code
_entity_poly.pdbx_strand_id
1 'polypeptide(L)'
;MHTTPSPESRIPDLADHFLACSKLGRYLTLFDESRFVITDDFSRGQQVNKVAAATASIFSKDSLVAQAALLPLGLAASGREPSRMDRYEELFSLIEQQALSDEVRDSAKTLLETGFRAARIKAIEAELGGKISPARIRYRSFLDIVKQLTEKKISAQSFREEFVEFTHDVAGRLDFGIYSFCLDRIFSSPLVPLKAKGYLVAEIIGYPPLIRRELITNLITAPAIDPELVRFTRQSVHRELDNIAVTEIYLLETLKSSQMTSGEMENMLASGKVAALAG
;
A
#
# COMPACT_ATOMS: atom_id res chain seq x y z
N MET A 1 23.37 32.01 -19.87
CA MET A 1 22.81 30.79 -20.48
C MET A 1 22.70 29.74 -19.40
N HIS A 2 21.51 29.58 -18.81
CA HIS A 2 21.25 28.52 -17.84
C HIS A 2 20.93 27.24 -18.63
N THR A 3 21.88 26.33 -18.70
CA THR A 3 21.65 24.96 -19.14
C THR A 3 20.75 24.28 -18.12
N THR A 4 19.49 24.08 -18.47
CA THR A 4 18.61 23.09 -17.83
C THR A 4 19.27 21.72 -17.98
N PRO A 5 19.51 20.96 -16.90
CA PRO A 5 20.05 19.62 -17.03
C PRO A 5 19.03 18.72 -17.74
N SER A 6 19.54 17.87 -18.64
CA SER A 6 18.77 16.83 -19.35
C SER A 6 18.03 15.93 -18.35
N PRO A 7 16.78 15.50 -18.61
CA PRO A 7 15.97 14.71 -17.69
C PRO A 7 16.50 13.30 -17.38
N GLU A 8 17.58 12.84 -18.03
CA GLU A 8 18.07 11.45 -17.95
C GLU A 8 19.14 11.17 -16.87
N SER A 9 19.47 12.12 -15.99
CA SER A 9 20.54 11.93 -14.98
C SER A 9 20.11 12.06 -13.51
N ARG A 10 18.81 12.05 -13.21
CA ARG A 10 18.34 12.11 -11.81
C ARG A 10 18.31 10.72 -11.21
N ILE A 11 18.95 10.56 -10.05
CA ILE A 11 18.76 9.38 -9.20
C ILE A 11 17.26 9.35 -8.84
N PRO A 12 16.53 8.26 -9.13
CA PRO A 12 15.10 8.17 -8.83
C PRO A 12 14.84 8.48 -7.36
N ASP A 13 13.95 9.43 -7.10
CA ASP A 13 13.53 9.77 -5.73
C ASP A 13 12.19 9.09 -5.36
N LEU A 14 11.78 9.21 -4.09
CA LEU A 14 10.61 8.46 -3.59
C LEU A 14 9.32 8.90 -4.29
N ALA A 15 9.27 10.15 -4.77
CA ALA A 15 8.15 10.63 -5.56
C ALA A 15 8.14 9.98 -6.94
N ASP A 16 9.30 9.85 -7.60
CA ASP A 16 9.42 9.12 -8.86
C ASP A 16 8.93 7.66 -8.70
N HIS A 17 9.28 7.02 -7.59
CA HIS A 17 8.80 5.67 -7.24
C HIS A 17 7.28 5.61 -7.04
N PHE A 18 6.70 6.56 -6.31
CA PHE A 18 5.25 6.62 -6.11
C PHE A 18 4.48 6.86 -7.42
N LEU A 19 5.02 7.68 -8.33
CA LEU A 19 4.46 7.87 -9.67
C LEU A 19 4.50 6.57 -10.47
N ALA A 20 5.62 5.83 -10.42
CA ALA A 20 5.71 4.52 -11.05
C ALA A 20 4.69 3.53 -10.47
N CYS A 21 4.55 3.47 -9.14
CA CYS A 21 3.52 2.65 -8.48
C CYS A 21 2.12 3.00 -9.01
N SER A 22 1.80 4.29 -9.11
CA SER A 22 0.49 4.76 -9.60
C SER A 22 0.25 4.37 -11.06
N LYS A 23 1.23 4.57 -11.94
CA LYS A 23 1.15 4.18 -13.36
C LYS A 23 0.93 2.68 -13.54
N LEU A 24 1.56 1.86 -12.71
CA LEU A 24 1.38 0.41 -12.66
C LEU A 24 0.07 -0.02 -11.96
N GLY A 25 -0.73 0.94 -11.50
CA GLY A 25 -1.98 0.69 -10.79
C GLY A 25 -1.77 -0.01 -9.43
N ARG A 26 -0.61 0.15 -8.81
CA ARG A 26 -0.23 -0.48 -7.54
C ARG A 26 -0.56 0.38 -6.32
N TYR A 27 -0.52 -0.24 -5.14
CA TYR A 27 -0.41 0.50 -3.87
C TYR A 27 1.02 1.03 -3.72
N LEU A 28 1.18 2.12 -2.97
CA LEU A 28 2.49 2.72 -2.74
C LEU A 28 3.35 1.80 -1.87
N THR A 29 4.59 1.56 -2.28
CA THR A 29 5.59 0.78 -1.55
C THR A 29 6.81 1.62 -1.21
N LEU A 30 7.64 1.14 -0.28
CA LEU A 30 8.99 1.67 -0.12
C LEU A 30 9.84 1.34 -1.36
N PHE A 31 10.94 2.06 -1.54
CA PHE A 31 11.85 1.89 -2.66
C PHE A 31 12.40 0.48 -2.86
N ASP A 32 12.64 -0.22 -1.75
CA ASP A 32 13.16 -1.59 -1.76
C ASP A 32 12.05 -2.64 -1.95
N GLU A 33 10.81 -2.20 -2.21
CA GLU A 33 9.62 -3.05 -2.35
C GLU A 33 9.33 -3.95 -1.14
N SER A 34 9.99 -3.68 0.00
CA SER A 34 9.94 -4.52 1.21
C SER A 34 8.56 -4.56 1.86
N ARG A 35 7.83 -3.43 1.81
CA ARG A 35 6.45 -3.31 2.31
C ARG A 35 5.71 -2.13 1.67
N PHE A 36 4.40 -2.12 1.86
CA PHE A 36 3.55 -0.96 1.57
C PHE A 36 3.84 0.22 2.50
N VAL A 37 3.60 1.42 1.99
CA VAL A 37 3.57 2.66 2.77
C VAL A 37 2.36 2.62 3.71
N ILE A 38 2.58 3.02 4.97
CA ILE A 38 1.53 3.09 6.00
C ILE A 38 1.35 4.53 6.48
N THR A 39 0.23 4.79 7.15
CA THR A 39 -0.07 6.09 7.76
C THR A 39 1.05 6.61 8.68
N ASP A 40 1.72 5.71 9.42
CA ASP A 40 2.82 6.07 10.33
C ASP A 40 4.06 6.63 9.61
N ASP A 41 4.25 6.32 8.33
CA ASP A 41 5.37 6.87 7.53
C ASP A 41 5.24 8.39 7.34
N PHE A 42 4.04 8.94 7.55
CA PHE A 42 3.74 10.38 7.47
C PHE A 42 3.54 11.06 8.83
N SER A 43 3.76 10.34 9.93
CA SER A 43 3.53 10.85 11.30
C SER A 43 4.54 11.94 11.73
N ARG A 44 4.17 12.75 12.74
CA ARG A 44 5.03 13.82 13.27
C ARG A 44 6.34 13.25 13.79
N GLY A 45 7.46 13.80 13.31
CA GLY A 45 8.82 13.41 13.73
C GLY A 45 9.59 12.63 12.67
N GLN A 46 8.90 12.11 11.65
CA GLN A 46 9.53 11.58 10.44
C GLN A 46 9.96 12.74 9.53
N GLN A 47 11.19 12.69 9.00
CA GLN A 47 11.60 13.60 7.92
C GLN A 47 11.02 13.08 6.60
N VAL A 48 9.80 13.50 6.29
CA VAL A 48 9.14 13.13 5.03
C VAL A 48 9.55 14.09 3.93
N ASN A 49 9.99 13.54 2.79
CA ASN A 49 10.17 14.32 1.56
C ASN A 49 8.81 14.91 1.12
N LYS A 50 8.73 16.24 1.00
CA LYS A 50 7.48 16.95 0.67
C LYS A 50 6.94 16.62 -0.72
N VAL A 51 7.84 16.34 -1.68
CA VAL A 51 7.44 15.93 -3.03
C VAL A 51 6.81 14.54 -2.97
N ALA A 52 7.40 13.63 -2.18
CA ALA A 52 6.84 12.30 -1.97
C ALA A 52 5.49 12.36 -1.22
N ALA A 53 5.36 13.23 -0.22
CA ALA A 53 4.09 13.46 0.47
C ALA A 53 3.00 14.00 -0.46
N ALA A 54 3.31 14.99 -1.30
CA ALA A 54 2.38 15.51 -2.29
C ALA A 54 1.97 14.44 -3.31
N THR A 55 2.93 13.65 -3.78
CA THR A 55 2.66 12.55 -4.70
C THR A 55 1.78 11.48 -4.04
N ALA A 56 2.04 11.14 -2.78
CA ALA A 56 1.23 10.19 -2.03
C ALA A 56 -0.20 10.69 -1.78
N SER A 57 -0.38 11.98 -1.47
CA SER A 57 -1.72 12.55 -1.28
C SER A 57 -2.55 12.55 -2.58
N ILE A 58 -1.89 12.65 -3.73
CA ILE A 58 -2.58 12.61 -5.03
C ILE A 58 -2.86 11.17 -5.45
N PHE A 59 -1.85 10.30 -5.42
CA PHE A 59 -1.84 9.03 -6.15
C PHE A 59 -2.02 7.78 -5.30
N SER A 60 -2.03 7.88 -3.96
CA SER A 60 -2.24 6.70 -3.11
C SER A 60 -3.64 6.13 -3.30
N LYS A 61 -3.72 4.80 -3.46
CA LYS A 61 -4.97 4.03 -3.49
C LYS A 61 -5.51 3.71 -2.09
N ASP A 62 -4.69 3.91 -1.06
CA ASP A 62 -5.12 3.87 0.33
C ASP A 62 -5.45 5.31 0.77
N SER A 63 -6.72 5.54 1.12
CA SER A 63 -7.23 6.86 1.49
C SER A 63 -6.65 7.38 2.81
N LEU A 64 -6.35 6.49 3.77
CA LEU A 64 -5.75 6.87 5.04
C LEU A 64 -4.30 7.30 4.83
N VAL A 65 -3.56 6.56 3.99
CA VAL A 65 -2.19 6.93 3.60
C VAL A 65 -2.19 8.26 2.85
N ALA A 66 -3.11 8.44 1.89
CA ALA A 66 -3.25 9.68 1.13
C ALA A 66 -3.56 10.89 2.04
N GLN A 67 -4.48 10.70 2.99
CA GLN A 67 -4.88 11.73 3.94
C GLN A 67 -3.77 12.03 4.96
N ALA A 68 -3.04 11.02 5.44
CA ALA A 68 -1.88 11.18 6.32
C ALA A 68 -0.76 11.99 5.65
N ALA A 69 -0.56 11.81 4.34
CA ALA A 69 0.44 12.56 3.58
C ALA A 69 0.17 14.08 3.51
N LEU A 70 -1.06 14.54 3.78
CA LEU A 70 -1.38 15.97 3.90
C LEU A 70 -0.77 16.61 5.16
N LEU A 71 -0.57 15.86 6.23
CA LEU A 71 -0.11 16.39 7.52
C LEU A 71 1.26 17.07 7.44
N PRO A 72 2.33 16.44 6.92
CA PRO A 72 3.63 17.10 6.80
C PRO A 72 3.59 18.33 5.88
N LEU A 73 2.71 18.33 4.86
CA LEU A 73 2.53 19.47 3.96
C LEU A 73 1.85 20.65 4.66
N GLY A 74 0.75 20.39 5.37
CA GLY A 74 0.02 21.40 6.13
C GLY A 74 0.87 22.01 7.25
N LEU A 75 1.62 21.18 7.98
CA LEU A 75 2.55 21.66 9.01
C LEU A 75 3.65 22.54 8.40
N ALA A 76 4.15 22.17 7.22
CA ALA A 76 5.16 22.96 6.52
C ALA A 76 4.62 24.31 6.00
N ALA A 77 3.32 24.39 5.68
CA ALA A 77 2.64 25.63 5.30
C ALA A 77 2.37 26.54 6.53
N SER A 78 1.94 25.95 7.65
CA SER A 78 1.60 26.67 8.89
C SER A 78 2.79 27.40 9.55
N GLY A 79 4.01 26.90 9.35
CA GLY A 79 5.23 27.39 10.01
C GLY A 79 6.07 28.41 9.22
N ARG A 80 5.55 29.02 8.14
CA ARG A 80 6.37 29.86 7.23
C ARG A 80 5.84 31.28 7.02
N GLU A 81 6.74 32.14 6.56
CA GLU A 81 6.43 33.50 6.12
C GLU A 81 5.39 33.54 4.98
N PRO A 82 4.58 34.61 4.90
CA PRO A 82 3.54 34.78 3.88
C PRO A 82 4.03 34.58 2.44
N SER A 83 5.28 34.92 2.15
CA SER A 83 5.89 34.83 0.81
C SER A 83 6.01 33.41 0.22
N ARG A 84 5.88 32.36 1.05
CA ARG A 84 5.87 30.96 0.60
C ARG A 84 4.49 30.32 0.70
N MET A 85 3.49 31.06 1.17
CA MET A 85 2.12 30.56 1.36
C MET A 85 1.45 30.29 0.02
N ASP A 86 1.60 31.19 -0.95
CA ASP A 86 1.07 31.05 -2.33
C ASP A 86 1.43 29.70 -2.97
N ARG A 87 2.65 29.21 -2.76
CA ARG A 87 3.10 27.91 -3.30
C ARG A 87 2.42 26.72 -2.65
N TYR A 88 2.10 26.81 -1.36
CA TYR A 88 1.35 25.75 -0.68
C TYR A 88 -0.14 25.85 -1.01
N GLU A 89 -0.69 27.05 -1.18
CA GLU A 89 -2.06 27.22 -1.67
C GLU A 89 -2.21 26.59 -3.06
N GLU A 90 -1.31 26.89 -4.00
CA GLU A 90 -1.28 26.27 -5.33
C GLU A 90 -1.16 24.74 -5.23
N LEU A 91 -0.25 24.23 -4.40
CA LEU A 91 -0.10 22.78 -4.19
C LEU A 91 -1.39 22.14 -3.66
N PHE A 92 -2.05 22.75 -2.67
CA PHE A 92 -3.27 22.20 -2.09
C PHE A 92 -4.45 22.28 -3.06
N SER A 93 -4.53 23.30 -3.92
CA SER A 93 -5.48 23.34 -5.03
C SER A 93 -5.24 22.20 -6.04
N LEU A 94 -3.99 21.87 -6.35
CA LEU A 94 -3.67 20.73 -7.21
C LEU A 94 -4.08 19.40 -6.56
N ILE A 95 -3.84 19.24 -5.26
CA ILE A 95 -4.24 18.04 -4.52
C ILE A 95 -5.77 17.92 -4.49
N GLU A 96 -6.48 19.00 -4.21
CA GLU A 96 -7.95 19.06 -4.24
C GLU A 96 -8.51 18.59 -5.61
N GLN A 97 -7.88 19.01 -6.71
CA GLN A 97 -8.35 18.70 -8.05
C GLN A 97 -7.99 17.28 -8.52
N GLN A 98 -6.85 16.75 -8.07
CA GLN A 98 -6.26 15.54 -8.67
C GLN A 98 -6.26 14.31 -7.77
N ALA A 99 -6.44 14.46 -6.44
CA ALA A 99 -6.38 13.30 -5.54
C ALA A 99 -7.39 12.22 -5.92
N LEU A 100 -7.02 10.95 -5.76
CA LEU A 100 -7.90 9.83 -6.11
C LEU A 100 -9.09 9.67 -5.14
N SER A 101 -8.94 10.12 -3.89
CA SER A 101 -9.93 9.97 -2.82
C SER A 101 -10.66 11.28 -2.53
N ASP A 102 -12.00 11.24 -2.51
CA ASP A 102 -12.84 12.41 -2.21
C ASP A 102 -12.57 12.96 -0.80
N GLU A 103 -12.34 12.11 0.20
CA GLU A 103 -11.99 12.52 1.57
C GLU A 103 -10.70 13.36 1.61
N VAL A 104 -9.75 13.05 0.73
CA VAL A 104 -8.48 13.78 0.61
C VAL A 104 -8.70 15.11 -0.07
N ARG A 105 -9.55 15.16 -1.11
CA ARG A 105 -9.93 16.41 -1.79
C ARG A 105 -10.60 17.37 -0.81
N ASP A 106 -11.57 16.89 -0.03
CA ASP A 106 -12.26 17.68 1.00
C ASP A 106 -11.32 18.16 2.10
N SER A 107 -10.39 17.30 2.52
CA SER A 107 -9.37 17.64 3.53
C SER A 107 -8.43 18.73 3.01
N ALA A 108 -7.98 18.64 1.76
CA ALA A 108 -7.11 19.61 1.12
C ALA A 108 -7.81 20.98 0.97
N LYS A 109 -9.06 20.97 0.47
CA LYS A 109 -9.90 22.16 0.37
C LYS A 109 -10.07 22.86 1.71
N THR A 110 -10.43 22.11 2.75
CA THR A 110 -10.65 22.69 4.09
C THR A 110 -9.35 23.29 4.66
N LEU A 111 -8.19 22.67 4.41
CA LEU A 111 -6.90 23.22 4.85
C LEU A 111 -6.56 24.54 4.13
N LEU A 112 -6.88 24.63 2.84
CA LEU A 112 -6.74 25.85 2.05
C LEU A 112 -7.65 26.97 2.56
N GLU A 113 -8.95 26.69 2.73
CA GLU A 113 -9.94 27.68 3.22
C GLU A 113 -9.61 28.19 4.64
N THR A 114 -8.97 27.36 5.47
CA THR A 114 -8.61 27.74 6.83
C THR A 114 -7.22 28.41 6.93
N GLY A 115 -6.49 28.56 5.82
CA GLY A 115 -5.15 29.14 5.79
C GLY A 115 -4.14 28.32 6.61
N PHE A 116 -4.21 26.98 6.52
CA PHE A 116 -3.29 26.05 7.19
C PHE A 116 -3.17 26.22 8.71
N ARG A 117 -4.28 26.56 9.38
CA ARG A 117 -4.31 26.70 10.85
C ARG A 117 -3.88 25.41 11.54
N ALA A 118 -2.97 25.53 12.51
CA ALA A 118 -2.48 24.41 13.32
C ALA A 118 -3.61 23.62 14.00
N ALA A 119 -4.71 24.28 14.38
CA ALA A 119 -5.88 23.62 14.96
C ALA A 119 -6.56 22.66 13.97
N ARG A 120 -6.67 23.02 12.68
CA ARG A 120 -7.26 22.16 11.67
C ARG A 120 -6.38 20.96 11.36
N ILE A 121 -5.06 21.18 11.29
CA ILE A 121 -4.09 20.10 11.09
C ILE A 121 -4.17 19.08 12.25
N LYS A 122 -4.25 19.55 13.50
CA LYS A 122 -4.46 18.69 14.67
C LYS A 122 -5.79 17.92 14.62
N ALA A 123 -6.85 18.53 14.08
CA ALA A 123 -8.14 17.85 13.93
C ALA A 123 -8.06 16.68 12.94
N ILE A 124 -7.40 16.87 11.79
CA ILE A 124 -7.19 15.80 10.80
C ILE A 124 -6.33 14.68 11.40
N GLU A 125 -5.27 15.04 12.11
CA GLU A 125 -4.43 14.06 12.81
C GLU A 125 -5.20 13.26 13.86
N ALA A 126 -6.10 13.91 14.62
CA ALA A 126 -6.97 13.26 15.58
C ALA A 126 -8.00 12.34 14.91
N GLU A 127 -8.57 12.75 13.77
CA GLU A 127 -9.49 11.94 12.97
C GLU A 127 -8.78 10.69 12.44
N LEU A 128 -7.59 10.85 11.87
CA LEU A 128 -6.74 9.75 11.41
C LEU A 128 -6.40 8.81 12.56
N GLY A 129 -5.96 9.34 13.70
CA GLY A 129 -5.74 8.53 14.91
C GLY A 129 -7.00 7.78 15.35
N GLY A 130 -8.16 8.41 15.23
CA GLY A 130 -9.47 7.81 15.47
C GLY A 130 -9.80 6.67 14.50
N LYS A 131 -9.53 6.82 13.20
CA LYS A 131 -9.76 5.78 12.16
C LYS A 131 -8.76 4.62 12.29
N ILE A 132 -7.49 4.91 12.62
CA ILE A 132 -6.41 3.93 12.73
C ILE A 132 -6.52 3.11 14.04
N SER A 133 -7.01 3.71 15.13
CA SER A 133 -7.09 3.03 16.43
C SER A 133 -7.91 1.73 16.40
N PRO A 134 -9.12 1.69 15.81
CA PRO A 134 -9.87 0.45 15.58
C PRO A 134 -9.09 -0.60 14.80
N ALA A 135 -8.36 -0.23 13.73
CA ALA A 135 -7.49 -1.17 13.00
C ALA A 135 -6.45 -1.81 13.90
N ARG A 136 -5.76 -0.98 14.68
CA ARG A 136 -4.71 -1.46 15.59
C ARG A 136 -5.28 -2.35 16.69
N ILE A 137 -6.46 -2.03 17.21
CA ILE A 137 -7.14 -2.87 18.21
C ILE A 137 -7.49 -4.23 17.60
N ARG A 138 -8.17 -4.25 16.44
CA ARG A 138 -8.54 -5.50 15.76
C ARG A 138 -7.30 -6.31 15.38
N TYR A 139 -6.25 -5.66 14.88
CA TYR A 139 -4.97 -6.32 14.61
C TYR A 139 -4.38 -6.97 15.86
N ARG A 140 -4.34 -6.26 16.99
CA ARG A 140 -3.86 -6.82 18.26
C ARG A 140 -4.71 -8.02 18.71
N SER A 141 -6.03 -7.92 18.61
CA SER A 141 -6.93 -9.04 18.90
C SER A 141 -6.67 -10.23 17.98
N PHE A 142 -6.43 -9.99 16.69
CA PHE A 142 -6.14 -11.05 15.73
C PHE A 142 -4.78 -11.72 16.00
N LEU A 143 -3.76 -10.98 16.48
CA LEU A 143 -2.50 -11.57 16.92
C LEU A 143 -2.69 -12.55 18.08
N ASP A 144 -3.64 -12.31 18.98
CA ASP A 144 -3.97 -13.26 20.05
C ASP A 144 -4.59 -14.55 19.48
N ILE A 145 -5.36 -14.46 18.40
CA ILE A 145 -5.88 -15.63 17.66
C ILE A 145 -4.72 -16.39 16.99
N VAL A 146 -3.79 -15.70 16.33
CA VAL A 146 -2.57 -16.32 15.75
C VAL A 146 -1.78 -17.03 16.84
N LYS A 147 -1.61 -16.41 18.02
CA LYS A 147 -0.94 -17.03 19.17
C LYS A 147 -1.64 -18.32 19.59
N GLN A 148 -2.97 -18.30 19.74
CA GLN A 148 -3.76 -19.49 20.07
C GLN A 148 -3.59 -20.60 19.03
N LEU A 149 -3.49 -20.27 17.74
CA LEU A 149 -3.19 -21.23 16.69
C LEU A 149 -1.80 -21.85 16.88
N THR A 150 -0.77 -21.03 17.13
CA THR A 150 0.60 -21.53 17.34
C THR A 150 0.73 -22.39 18.59
N GLU A 151 -0.07 -22.11 19.62
CA GLU A 151 -0.19 -22.89 20.85
C GLU A 151 -1.11 -24.12 20.70
N LYS A 152 -1.64 -24.38 19.50
CA LYS A 152 -2.56 -25.47 19.17
C LYS A 152 -3.87 -25.46 19.99
N LYS A 153 -4.27 -24.29 20.49
CA LYS A 153 -5.53 -24.10 21.24
C LYS A 153 -6.75 -24.02 20.33
N ILE A 154 -6.55 -23.63 19.07
CA ILE A 154 -7.59 -23.58 18.05
C ILE A 154 -7.18 -24.38 16.80
N SER A 155 -8.18 -24.83 16.04
CA SER A 155 -7.96 -25.54 14.78
C SER A 155 -7.62 -24.56 13.64
N ALA A 156 -6.99 -25.06 12.57
CA ALA A 156 -6.74 -24.27 11.37
C ALA A 156 -8.03 -23.81 10.67
N GLN A 157 -9.12 -24.56 10.80
CA GLN A 157 -10.43 -24.20 10.27
C GLN A 157 -11.06 -23.05 11.08
N SER A 158 -11.02 -23.14 12.42
CA SER A 158 -11.47 -22.06 13.30
C SER A 158 -10.64 -20.78 13.07
N PHE A 159 -9.33 -20.91 12.87
CA PHE A 159 -8.47 -19.79 12.51
C PHE A 159 -8.89 -19.11 11.18
N ARG A 160 -9.29 -19.90 10.19
CA ARG A 160 -9.78 -19.38 8.90
C ARG A 160 -11.03 -18.52 9.11
N GLU A 161 -11.98 -18.97 9.93
CA GLU A 161 -13.21 -18.23 10.22
C GLU A 161 -12.91 -16.87 10.87
N GLU A 162 -12.04 -16.87 11.88
CA GLU A 162 -11.54 -15.63 12.52
C GLU A 162 -10.80 -14.72 11.53
N PHE A 163 -10.02 -15.30 10.60
CA PHE A 163 -9.32 -14.53 9.57
C PHE A 163 -10.28 -13.89 8.56
N VAL A 164 -11.37 -14.57 8.19
CA VAL A 164 -12.41 -14.02 7.31
C VAL A 164 -13.13 -12.87 8.01
N GLU A 165 -13.48 -13.03 9.29
CA GLU A 165 -14.09 -11.95 10.07
C GLU A 165 -13.16 -10.75 10.21
N PHE A 166 -11.89 -11.00 10.57
CA PHE A 166 -10.85 -9.97 10.63
C PHE A 166 -10.72 -9.25 9.28
N THR A 167 -10.68 -9.98 8.18
CA THR A 167 -10.60 -9.40 6.85
C THR A 167 -11.83 -8.57 6.54
N HIS A 168 -13.05 -9.03 6.80
CA HIS A 168 -14.26 -8.25 6.52
C HIS A 168 -14.28 -6.92 7.29
N ASP A 169 -13.80 -6.93 8.54
CA ASP A 169 -13.79 -5.74 9.38
C ASP A 169 -12.69 -4.75 9.01
N VAL A 170 -11.62 -5.22 8.36
CA VAL A 170 -10.45 -4.43 7.95
C VAL A 170 -10.52 -4.02 6.48
N ALA A 171 -11.06 -4.87 5.62
CA ALA A 171 -11.15 -4.69 4.19
C ALA A 171 -12.10 -3.52 3.86
N GLY A 172 -11.51 -2.47 3.31
CA GLY A 172 -12.23 -1.28 2.83
C GLY A 172 -12.47 -0.19 3.89
N ARG A 173 -11.98 -0.36 5.13
CA ARG A 173 -12.17 0.66 6.19
C ARG A 173 -10.88 1.10 6.87
N LEU A 174 -9.80 0.33 6.74
CA LEU A 174 -8.60 0.47 7.58
C LEU A 174 -7.32 0.48 6.72
N ASP A 175 -6.20 0.84 7.34
CA ASP A 175 -4.87 0.97 6.70
C ASP A 175 -4.44 -0.37 6.08
N PHE A 176 -4.41 -0.42 4.74
CA PHE A 176 -4.09 -1.63 3.98
C PHE A 176 -2.66 -2.09 4.25
N GLY A 177 -1.73 -1.16 4.47
CA GLY A 177 -0.35 -1.51 4.75
C GLY A 177 -0.19 -2.22 6.11
N ILE A 178 -0.99 -1.86 7.13
CA ILE A 178 -1.03 -2.61 8.40
C ILE A 178 -1.56 -4.04 8.18
N TYR A 179 -2.63 -4.18 7.38
CA TYR A 179 -3.20 -5.49 7.04
C TYR A 179 -2.19 -6.38 6.29
N SER A 180 -1.55 -5.85 5.24
CA SER A 180 -0.52 -6.58 4.49
C SER A 180 0.65 -6.98 5.39
N PHE A 181 1.12 -6.07 6.26
CA PHE A 181 2.20 -6.36 7.19
C PHE A 181 1.86 -7.52 8.14
N CYS A 182 0.60 -7.63 8.56
CA CYS A 182 0.13 -8.77 9.34
C CYS A 182 0.28 -10.10 8.58
N LEU A 183 -0.18 -10.12 7.32
CA LEU A 183 -0.08 -11.30 6.47
C LEU A 183 1.36 -11.73 6.24
N ASP A 184 2.25 -10.78 5.96
CA ASP A 184 3.68 -11.07 5.73
C ASP A 184 4.30 -11.77 6.95
N ARG A 185 3.95 -11.35 8.18
CA ARG A 185 4.40 -12.00 9.42
C ARG A 185 3.81 -13.39 9.63
N ILE A 186 2.56 -13.60 9.25
CA ILE A 186 1.91 -14.92 9.35
C ILE A 186 2.57 -15.89 8.37
N PHE A 187 2.78 -15.47 7.12
CA PHE A 187 3.36 -16.31 6.09
C PHE A 187 4.83 -16.63 6.34
N SER A 188 5.62 -15.67 6.83
CA SER A 188 7.03 -15.89 7.18
C SER A 188 7.25 -16.66 8.49
N SER A 189 6.27 -16.70 9.39
CA SER A 189 6.43 -17.39 10.67
C SER A 189 6.47 -18.92 10.51
N PRO A 190 7.55 -19.62 10.94
CA PRO A 190 7.60 -21.08 10.91
C PRO A 190 6.69 -21.74 11.96
N LEU A 191 6.21 -20.97 12.95
CA LEU A 191 5.32 -21.45 14.00
C LEU A 191 3.87 -21.61 13.52
N VAL A 192 3.49 -20.91 12.44
CA VAL A 192 2.15 -21.00 11.87
C VAL A 192 2.08 -22.24 10.96
N PRO A 193 1.15 -23.17 11.19
CA PRO A 193 1.04 -24.39 10.38
C PRO A 193 0.78 -24.10 8.90
N LEU A 194 1.42 -24.85 8.01
CA LEU A 194 1.26 -24.72 6.56
C LEU A 194 -0.22 -24.83 6.11
N LYS A 195 -0.99 -25.72 6.75
CA LYS A 195 -2.43 -25.87 6.50
C LYS A 195 -3.22 -24.59 6.75
N ALA A 196 -2.89 -23.84 7.81
CA ALA A 196 -3.52 -22.57 8.11
C ALA A 196 -3.16 -21.51 7.07
N LYS A 197 -1.88 -21.44 6.67
CA LYS A 197 -1.42 -20.55 5.58
C LYS A 197 -2.12 -20.86 4.26
N GLY A 198 -2.32 -22.14 3.93
CA GLY A 198 -3.07 -22.56 2.75
C GLY A 198 -4.53 -22.09 2.75
N TYR A 199 -5.19 -22.07 3.91
CA TYR A 199 -6.54 -21.47 4.01
C TYR A 199 -6.53 -19.97 3.72
N LEU A 200 -5.54 -19.24 4.24
CA LEU A 200 -5.40 -17.81 3.96
C LEU A 200 -5.19 -17.55 2.47
N VAL A 201 -4.37 -18.36 1.79
CA VAL A 201 -4.17 -18.27 0.33
C VAL A 201 -5.51 -18.48 -0.41
N ALA A 202 -6.30 -19.47 0.00
CA ALA A 202 -7.61 -19.72 -0.61
C ALA A 202 -8.57 -18.53 -0.44
N GLU A 203 -8.53 -17.84 0.71
CA GLU A 203 -9.31 -16.62 0.92
C GLU A 203 -8.82 -15.45 0.05
N ILE A 204 -7.50 -15.23 0.00
CA ILE A 204 -6.90 -14.12 -0.77
C ILE A 204 -7.19 -14.26 -2.27
N ILE A 205 -7.32 -15.48 -2.79
CA ILE A 205 -7.73 -15.73 -4.18
C ILE A 205 -9.12 -15.12 -4.49
N GLY A 206 -9.99 -15.01 -3.49
CA GLY A 206 -11.32 -14.39 -3.65
C GLY A 206 -11.31 -12.85 -3.58
N TYR A 207 -10.19 -12.21 -3.28
CA TYR A 207 -10.15 -10.76 -3.07
C TYR A 207 -10.27 -9.96 -4.37
N PRO A 208 -10.61 -8.64 -4.28
CA PRO A 208 -10.60 -7.75 -5.43
C PRO A 208 -9.28 -7.84 -6.21
N PRO A 209 -9.30 -7.79 -7.56
CA PRO A 209 -8.15 -8.12 -8.40
C PRO A 209 -6.85 -7.41 -8.01
N LEU A 210 -6.90 -6.10 -7.74
CA LEU A 210 -5.72 -5.33 -7.35
C LEU A 210 -5.12 -5.78 -6.01
N ILE A 211 -5.96 -6.00 -5.01
CA ILE A 211 -5.54 -6.44 -3.68
C ILE A 211 -4.93 -7.84 -3.77
N ARG A 212 -5.65 -8.75 -4.44
CA ARG A 212 -5.20 -10.12 -4.66
C ARG A 212 -3.84 -10.16 -5.37
N ARG A 213 -3.69 -9.40 -6.45
CA ARG A 213 -2.44 -9.32 -7.22
C ARG A 213 -1.26 -8.93 -6.34
N GLU A 214 -1.42 -7.89 -5.53
CA GLU A 214 -0.36 -7.40 -4.63
C GLU A 214 -0.02 -8.43 -3.52
N LEU A 215 -1.02 -8.96 -2.81
CA LEU A 215 -0.80 -9.88 -1.69
C LEU A 215 -0.21 -11.23 -2.14
N ILE A 216 -0.72 -11.80 -3.23
CA ILE A 216 -0.20 -13.04 -3.79
C ILE A 216 1.23 -12.85 -4.28
N THR A 217 1.51 -11.73 -4.95
CA THR A 217 2.88 -11.47 -5.42
C THR A 217 3.83 -11.32 -4.24
N ASN A 218 3.46 -10.55 -3.21
CA ASN A 218 4.26 -10.42 -1.99
C ASN A 218 4.59 -11.79 -1.37
N LEU A 219 3.58 -12.66 -1.25
CA LEU A 219 3.77 -14.01 -0.72
C LEU A 219 4.77 -14.84 -1.55
N ILE A 220 4.72 -14.75 -2.87
CA ILE A 220 5.59 -15.53 -3.76
C ILE A 220 7.03 -14.97 -3.78
N THR A 221 7.18 -13.66 -3.67
CA THR A 221 8.48 -12.98 -3.77
C THR A 221 9.18 -12.78 -2.42
N ALA A 222 8.45 -12.90 -1.31
CA ALA A 222 9.00 -12.60 0.00
C ALA A 222 10.12 -13.59 0.38
N PRO A 223 11.23 -13.10 0.96
CA PRO A 223 12.26 -13.96 1.50
C PRO A 223 11.71 -14.73 2.71
N ALA A 224 12.25 -15.93 2.94
CA ALA A 224 11.90 -16.79 4.09
C ALA A 224 10.46 -17.39 4.08
N ILE A 225 9.75 -17.34 2.94
CA ILE A 225 8.52 -18.12 2.78
C ILE A 225 8.85 -19.58 2.49
N ASP A 226 8.07 -20.49 3.08
CA ASP A 226 8.17 -21.92 2.86
C ASP A 226 7.99 -22.25 1.36
N PRO A 227 8.96 -22.93 0.70
CA PRO A 227 8.86 -23.26 -0.72
C PRO A 227 7.63 -24.10 -1.08
N GLU A 228 7.13 -24.94 -0.16
CA GLU A 228 5.92 -25.71 -0.36
C GLU A 228 4.69 -24.80 -0.43
N LEU A 229 4.63 -23.76 0.42
CA LEU A 229 3.59 -22.75 0.36
C LEU A 229 3.62 -21.98 -0.95
N VAL A 230 4.81 -21.55 -1.40
CA VAL A 230 4.97 -20.84 -2.68
C VAL A 230 4.46 -21.71 -3.84
N ARG A 231 4.83 -22.99 -3.87
CA ARG A 231 4.35 -23.94 -4.89
C ARG A 231 2.82 -24.09 -4.84
N PHE A 232 2.26 -24.25 -3.64
CA PHE A 232 0.81 -24.33 -3.46
C PHE A 232 0.09 -23.06 -3.94
N THR A 233 0.63 -21.88 -3.63
CA THR A 233 0.07 -20.60 -4.06
C THR A 233 0.09 -20.48 -5.58
N ARG A 234 1.22 -20.76 -6.25
CA ARG A 234 1.30 -20.73 -7.72
C ARG A 234 0.29 -21.69 -8.36
N GLN A 235 0.18 -22.92 -7.85
CA GLN A 235 -0.81 -23.88 -8.34
C GLN A 235 -2.24 -23.40 -8.15
N SER A 236 -2.55 -22.79 -7.01
CA SER A 236 -3.88 -22.26 -6.71
C SER A 236 -4.22 -21.07 -7.61
N VAL A 237 -3.27 -20.18 -7.87
CA VAL A 237 -3.41 -19.08 -8.83
C VAL A 237 -3.76 -19.59 -10.23
N HIS A 238 -2.99 -20.56 -10.75
CA HIS A 238 -3.25 -21.13 -12.09
C HIS A 238 -4.57 -21.89 -12.19
N ARG A 239 -5.05 -22.47 -11.08
CA ARG A 239 -6.29 -23.26 -11.07
C ARG A 239 -7.54 -22.39 -10.96
N GLU A 240 -7.48 -21.34 -10.15
CA GLU A 240 -8.66 -20.57 -9.73
C GLU A 240 -8.82 -19.23 -10.46
N LEU A 241 -7.75 -18.69 -11.04
CA LEU A 241 -7.78 -17.38 -11.73
C LEU A 241 -7.73 -17.53 -13.25
N ASP A 242 -8.27 -16.53 -13.95
CA ASP A 242 -8.15 -16.44 -15.39
C ASP A 242 -6.71 -16.12 -15.85
N ASN A 243 -6.44 -16.36 -17.14
CA ASN A 243 -5.11 -16.16 -17.73
C ASN A 243 -4.61 -14.70 -17.61
N ILE A 244 -5.51 -13.71 -17.58
CA ILE A 244 -5.12 -12.30 -17.47
C ILE A 244 -4.58 -12.06 -16.06
N ALA A 245 -5.34 -12.43 -15.03
CA ALA A 245 -4.94 -12.28 -13.63
C ALA A 245 -3.69 -13.08 -13.30
N VAL A 246 -3.56 -14.31 -13.82
CA VAL A 246 -2.33 -15.12 -13.69
C VAL A 246 -1.12 -14.35 -14.24
N THR A 247 -1.27 -13.76 -15.41
CA THR A 247 -0.12 -13.08 -16.03
C THR A 247 0.21 -11.75 -15.38
N GLU A 248 -0.79 -11.00 -14.89
CA GLU A 248 -0.55 -9.80 -14.09
C GLU A 248 0.27 -10.10 -12.83
N ILE A 249 -0.02 -11.22 -12.15
CA ILE A 249 0.75 -11.69 -11.00
C ILE A 249 2.18 -12.07 -11.41
N TYR A 250 2.34 -12.82 -12.51
CA TYR A 250 3.64 -13.21 -13.03
C TYR A 250 4.53 -12.01 -13.42
N LEU A 251 3.96 -11.02 -14.10
CA LEU A 251 4.69 -9.80 -14.44
C LEU A 251 5.14 -9.08 -13.18
N LEU A 252 4.27 -8.98 -12.16
CA LEU A 252 4.60 -8.30 -10.91
C LEU A 252 5.66 -9.04 -10.11
N GLU A 253 5.62 -10.37 -10.10
CA GLU A 253 6.66 -11.23 -9.54
C GLU A 253 8.02 -10.95 -10.19
N THR A 254 8.05 -10.87 -11.53
CA THR A 254 9.27 -10.63 -12.32
C THR A 254 9.86 -9.23 -12.08
N LEU A 255 9.01 -8.21 -11.91
CA LEU A 255 9.44 -6.86 -11.54
C LEU A 255 10.10 -6.86 -10.16
N LYS A 256 9.45 -7.47 -9.16
CA LYS A 256 9.96 -7.50 -7.78
C LYS A 256 11.22 -8.33 -7.62
N SER A 257 11.38 -9.39 -8.41
CA SER A 257 12.61 -10.19 -8.44
C SER A 257 13.77 -9.53 -9.19
N SER A 258 13.61 -8.25 -9.61
CA SER A 258 14.61 -7.47 -10.36
C SER A 258 14.98 -8.07 -11.72
N GLN A 259 14.10 -8.89 -12.28
CA GLN A 259 14.27 -9.50 -13.60
C GLN A 259 13.66 -8.64 -14.72
N MET A 260 12.93 -7.57 -14.38
CA MET A 260 12.27 -6.65 -15.31
C MET A 260 12.16 -5.24 -14.71
N THR A 261 12.15 -4.21 -15.54
CA THR A 261 11.97 -2.80 -15.16
C THR A 261 10.51 -2.33 -15.21
N SER A 262 10.17 -1.23 -14.54
CA SER A 262 8.81 -0.66 -14.56
C SER A 262 8.33 -0.33 -15.98
N GLY A 263 9.21 0.20 -16.83
CA GLY A 263 8.85 0.55 -18.22
C GLY A 263 8.62 -0.66 -19.12
N GLU A 264 9.34 -1.76 -18.88
CA GLU A 264 9.11 -3.03 -19.58
C GLU A 264 7.75 -3.63 -19.21
N MET A 265 7.37 -3.59 -17.93
CA MET A 265 6.05 -4.02 -17.47
C MET A 265 4.92 -3.21 -18.10
N GLU A 266 5.02 -1.87 -18.10
CA GLU A 266 4.00 -0.99 -18.70
C GLU A 266 3.77 -1.34 -20.17
N ASN A 267 4.86 -1.53 -20.94
CA ASN A 267 4.79 -1.91 -22.34
C ASN A 267 4.15 -3.29 -22.54
N MET A 268 4.40 -4.25 -21.66
CA MET A 268 3.79 -5.58 -21.74
C MET A 268 2.30 -5.57 -21.40
N LEU A 269 1.90 -4.82 -20.37
CA LEU A 269 0.50 -4.61 -20.00
C LEU A 269 -0.27 -3.87 -21.10
N ALA A 270 0.34 -2.86 -21.72
CA ALA A 270 -0.27 -2.06 -22.79
C ALA A 270 -0.36 -2.81 -24.13
N SER A 271 0.58 -3.71 -24.43
CA SER A 271 0.67 -4.38 -25.74
C SER A 271 -0.15 -5.67 -25.85
N GLY A 272 -0.73 -6.18 -24.75
CA GLY A 272 -1.51 -7.42 -24.76
C GLY A 272 -0.74 -8.69 -25.18
N LYS A 273 0.59 -8.62 -25.33
CA LYS A 273 1.49 -9.74 -25.69
C LYS A 273 1.77 -10.69 -24.50
N VAL A 274 0.76 -10.87 -23.68
CA VAL A 274 0.82 -11.44 -22.33
C VAL A 274 0.64 -12.97 -22.38
N ALA A 275 0.07 -13.50 -23.46
CA ALA A 275 -0.30 -14.92 -23.58
C ALA A 275 0.86 -15.90 -23.94
N ALA A 276 2.06 -15.43 -24.25
CA ALA A 276 3.14 -16.29 -24.78
C ALA A 276 4.24 -16.69 -23.76
N LEU A 277 4.22 -16.13 -22.54
CA LEU A 277 5.29 -16.32 -21.55
C LEU A 277 4.85 -17.12 -20.31
N ALA A 278 3.56 -17.45 -20.18
CA ALA A 278 2.99 -18.21 -19.07
C ALA A 278 2.80 -19.72 -19.35
N GLY A 279 3.47 -20.23 -20.40
CA GLY A 279 3.43 -21.64 -20.81
C GLY A 279 4.56 -22.46 -20.21
#